data_AF-A0A968ACH7-F1
#
_entry.id   AF-A0A968ACH7-F1
#
_cell.length_a   1.000
_cell.length_b   1.000
_cell.length_c   1.000
_cell.angle_alpha   90.00
_cell.angle_beta   90.00
_cell.angle_gamma   90.00
#
_symmetry.space_group_name_H-M   'P 1'
#
loop_
_entity.id
_entity.type
_entity.pdbx_description
1 polymer ?
#
loop_
_entity_poly.entity_id
_entity_poly.type
_entity_poly.pdbx_seq_one_letter_code
_entity_poly.pdbx_strand_id
1 'polypeptide(L)'
;IHRFHYLEPIGRYLLLDWVARHVDQASLAEISLPPFEFPETWFADMNIKYETQFPTPMGRVIDVSLLNGMPVGPGTFTARIHDPICPWNEGVWKFKSEDGLLQVSKVKTPECNLTIQGVSAIVYGTHDPETFSLRGWGDPDLEMQSRIRLMFPAQLPFIYEQF
;
A
#
# COMPACT_ATOMS: atom_id res chain seq x y z
N ILE A 1 -21.99 8.81 -5.53
CA ILE A 1 -20.92 9.36 -6.41
C ILE A 1 -19.72 8.42 -6.33
N HIS A 2 -19.53 7.55 -7.32
CA HIS A 2 -18.50 6.51 -7.28
C HIS A 2 -17.08 7.01 -7.60
N ARG A 3 -16.98 8.09 -8.39
CA ARG A 3 -15.71 8.73 -8.74
C ARG A 3 -15.80 10.21 -8.43
N PHE A 4 -15.12 10.64 -7.39
CA PHE A 4 -15.05 12.04 -6.97
C PHE A 4 -13.60 12.52 -7.12
N HIS A 5 -13.32 13.19 -8.23
CA HIS A 5 -11.99 13.65 -8.59
C HIS A 5 -11.95 15.15 -8.78
N TYR A 6 -10.90 15.76 -8.28
CA TYR A 6 -10.62 17.18 -8.44
C TYR A 6 -9.09 17.37 -8.47
N LEU A 7 -8.61 18.34 -9.24
CA LEU A 7 -7.19 18.67 -9.32
C LEU A 7 -6.79 19.76 -8.33
N GLU A 8 -7.73 20.65 -8.00
CA GLU A 8 -7.51 21.82 -7.17
C GLU A 8 -8.56 21.91 -6.05
N PRO A 9 -8.22 22.49 -4.89
CA PRO A 9 -9.16 22.65 -3.78
C PRO A 9 -10.45 23.38 -4.17
N ILE A 10 -10.37 24.39 -5.05
CA ILE A 10 -11.56 25.10 -5.54
C ILE A 10 -12.50 24.15 -6.28
N GLY A 11 -11.96 23.20 -7.04
CA GLY A 11 -12.74 22.18 -7.74
C GLY A 11 -13.50 21.28 -6.77
N ARG A 12 -12.86 20.84 -5.67
CA ARG A 12 -13.55 20.10 -4.60
C ARG A 12 -14.76 20.87 -4.08
N TYR A 13 -14.58 22.14 -3.73
CA TYR A 13 -15.65 22.94 -3.14
C TYR A 13 -16.77 23.27 -4.14
N LEU A 14 -16.46 23.49 -5.41
CA LEU A 14 -17.48 23.66 -6.46
C LEU A 14 -18.29 22.38 -6.69
N LEU A 15 -17.65 21.21 -6.63
CA LEU A 15 -18.36 19.92 -6.72
C LEU A 15 -19.26 19.70 -5.50
N LEU A 16 -18.77 20.02 -4.29
CA LEU A 16 -19.58 19.90 -3.07
C LEU A 16 -20.76 20.89 -3.07
N ASP A 17 -20.57 22.13 -3.52
CA ASP A 17 -21.65 23.10 -3.69
C ASP A 17 -22.70 22.61 -4.70
N TRP A 18 -22.25 21.99 -5.80
CA TRP A 18 -23.14 21.35 -6.75
C TRP A 18 -23.95 20.20 -6.11
N VAL A 19 -23.32 19.37 -5.26
CA VAL A 19 -24.04 18.34 -4.49
C VAL A 19 -25.05 18.97 -3.52
N ALA A 20 -24.67 20.02 -2.79
CA ALA A 20 -25.51 20.69 -1.80
C ALA A 20 -26.78 21.32 -2.41
N ARG A 21 -26.75 21.74 -3.67
CA ARG A 21 -27.93 22.24 -4.39
C ARG A 21 -29.05 21.20 -4.58
N HIS A 22 -28.81 19.94 -4.27
CA HIS A 22 -29.81 18.86 -4.31
C HIS A 22 -30.45 18.60 -2.94
N VAL A 23 -30.24 19.46 -1.94
CA VAL A 23 -30.74 19.27 -0.57
C VAL A 23 -32.26 19.10 -0.48
N ASP A 24 -33.03 19.76 -1.36
CA ASP A 24 -34.48 19.63 -1.41
C ASP A 24 -34.96 18.31 -2.07
N GLN A 25 -34.04 17.56 -2.69
CA GLN A 25 -34.33 16.33 -3.46
C GLN A 25 -33.73 15.08 -2.82
N ALA A 26 -32.61 15.21 -2.11
CA ALA A 26 -31.88 14.11 -1.50
C ALA A 26 -31.43 14.45 -0.08
N SER A 27 -31.64 13.52 0.86
CA SER A 27 -31.23 13.67 2.26
C SER A 27 -29.84 13.09 2.57
N LEU A 28 -29.24 12.37 1.62
CA LEU A 28 -27.94 11.71 1.75
C LEU A 28 -27.18 11.76 0.44
N ALA A 29 -25.88 12.05 0.52
CA ALA A 29 -24.94 11.88 -0.58
C ALA A 29 -23.85 10.89 -0.18
N GLU A 30 -23.73 9.79 -0.93
CA GLU A 30 -22.66 8.81 -0.74
C GLU A 30 -21.52 9.12 -1.71
N ILE A 31 -20.29 9.22 -1.21
CA ILE A 31 -19.12 9.58 -1.99
C ILE A 31 -17.99 8.59 -1.69
N SER A 32 -17.48 7.93 -2.73
CA SER A 32 -16.31 7.08 -2.60
C SER A 32 -15.05 7.94 -2.66
N LEU A 33 -14.21 7.83 -1.62
CA LEU A 33 -13.02 8.66 -1.45
C LEU A 33 -11.78 7.79 -1.17
N PRO A 34 -10.58 8.27 -1.55
CA PRO A 34 -9.34 7.66 -1.10
C PRO A 34 -9.21 7.73 0.42
N PRO A 35 -8.43 6.81 1.03
CA PRO A 35 -8.25 6.74 2.49
C PRO A 35 -7.49 7.92 3.10
N PHE A 36 -6.90 8.80 2.28
CA PHE A 36 -6.20 10.01 2.73
C PHE A 36 -7.05 11.28 2.66
N GLU A 37 -8.31 11.18 2.22
CA GLU A 37 -9.25 12.28 2.31
C GLU A 37 -9.93 12.29 3.68
N PHE A 38 -10.06 13.49 4.25
CA PHE A 38 -10.70 13.71 5.55
C PHE A 38 -11.90 14.66 5.41
N PRO A 39 -13.05 14.18 4.88
CA PRO A 39 -14.27 14.97 4.71
C PRO A 39 -14.71 15.81 5.90
N GLU A 40 -14.43 15.36 7.13
CA GLU A 40 -14.77 16.07 8.37
C GLU A 40 -14.07 17.42 8.50
N THR A 41 -13.03 17.64 7.70
CA THR A 41 -12.26 18.89 7.66
C THR A 41 -12.73 19.85 6.56
N TRP A 42 -13.66 19.44 5.69
CA TRP A 42 -14.00 20.22 4.51
C TRP A 42 -14.98 21.37 4.81
N PHE A 43 -16.00 21.12 5.62
CA PHE A 43 -16.95 22.12 6.14
C PHE A 43 -17.30 21.83 7.61
N ALA A 44 -17.65 22.88 8.36
CA ALA A 44 -17.89 22.78 9.80
C ALA A 44 -19.19 22.06 10.19
N ASP A 45 -20.15 21.95 9.26
CA ASP A 45 -21.52 21.48 9.49
C ASP A 45 -21.81 20.12 8.83
N MET A 46 -20.79 19.36 8.43
CA MET A 46 -20.98 18.04 7.83
C MET A 46 -21.31 16.97 8.87
N ASN A 47 -22.38 16.20 8.62
CA ASN A 47 -22.70 14.99 9.37
C ASN A 47 -22.21 13.75 8.60
N ILE A 48 -20.95 13.39 8.78
CA ILE A 48 -20.28 12.33 8.01
C ILE A 48 -20.41 10.99 8.72
N LYS A 49 -20.68 9.95 7.92
CA LYS A 49 -20.56 8.54 8.32
C LYS A 49 -19.55 7.86 7.41
N TYR A 50 -18.67 7.09 8.01
CA TYR A 50 -17.67 6.30 7.29
C TYR A 50 -18.15 4.87 7.12
N GLU A 51 -18.05 4.37 5.89
CA GLU A 51 -18.16 2.96 5.58
C GLU A 51 -16.88 2.51 4.85
N THR A 52 -16.47 1.27 5.11
CA THR A 52 -15.31 0.68 4.44
C THR A 52 -15.78 -0.22 3.32
N GLN A 53 -15.03 -0.21 2.21
CA GLN A 53 -15.28 -1.16 1.15
C GLN A 53 -14.94 -2.57 1.62
N PHE A 54 -15.91 -3.48 1.50
CA PHE A 54 -15.76 -4.90 1.83
C PHE A 54 -16.19 -5.78 0.64
N PRO A 55 -15.42 -6.82 0.27
CA PRO A 55 -14.12 -7.19 0.84
C PRO A 55 -13.01 -6.19 0.49
N THR A 56 -12.01 -6.05 1.38
CA THR A 56 -10.83 -5.25 1.09
C THR A 56 -9.97 -5.94 0.03
N PRO A 57 -9.45 -5.20 -0.96
CA PRO A 57 -8.62 -5.80 -2.00
C PRO A 57 -7.32 -6.36 -1.41
N MET A 58 -6.95 -7.55 -1.85
CA MET A 58 -5.69 -8.20 -1.46
C MET A 58 -4.72 -8.21 -2.64
N GLY A 59 -3.49 -7.75 -2.41
CA GLY A 59 -2.41 -7.80 -3.38
C GLY A 59 -1.40 -8.89 -3.04
N ARG A 60 -0.81 -9.52 -4.06
CA ARG A 60 0.23 -10.53 -3.90
C ARG A 60 1.32 -10.35 -4.96
N VAL A 61 2.58 -10.46 -4.54
CA VAL A 61 3.72 -10.62 -5.45
C VAL A 61 3.69 -12.05 -6.03
N ILE A 62 3.62 -12.15 -7.35
CA ILE A 62 3.59 -13.43 -8.06
C ILE A 62 4.99 -13.93 -8.40
N ASP A 63 5.87 -13.04 -8.85
CA ASP A 63 7.24 -13.37 -9.23
C ASP A 63 8.21 -12.31 -8.69
N VAL A 64 9.06 -12.71 -7.75
CA VAL A 64 10.06 -11.84 -7.12
C VAL A 64 11.09 -11.37 -8.14
N SER A 65 11.41 -12.18 -9.17
CA SER A 65 12.38 -11.82 -10.20
C SER A 65 11.92 -10.65 -11.08
N LEU A 66 10.61 -10.43 -11.16
CA LEU A 66 9.99 -9.40 -12.00
C LEU A 66 9.73 -8.08 -11.26
N LEU A 67 10.17 -7.95 -10.00
CA LEU A 67 10.08 -6.70 -9.24
C LEU A 67 11.09 -5.63 -9.70
N ASN A 68 12.02 -5.99 -10.58
CA ASN A 68 13.04 -5.07 -11.09
C ASN A 68 12.43 -3.81 -11.70
N GLY A 69 13.04 -2.66 -11.39
CA GLY A 69 12.64 -1.36 -11.94
C GLY A 69 11.53 -0.64 -11.17
N MET A 70 10.99 -1.21 -10.09
CA MET A 70 10.08 -0.44 -9.24
C MET A 70 10.84 0.65 -8.46
N PRO A 71 10.27 1.85 -8.26
CA PRO A 71 10.88 2.89 -7.44
C PRO A 71 11.01 2.44 -5.98
N VAL A 72 12.18 2.64 -5.39
CA VAL A 72 12.46 2.33 -3.98
C VAL A 72 13.40 3.36 -3.37
N GLY A 73 13.31 3.55 -2.06
CA GLY A 73 14.28 4.33 -1.32
C GLY A 73 15.65 3.65 -1.27
N PRO A 74 16.67 4.33 -0.72
CA PRO A 74 18.02 3.81 -0.66
C PRO A 74 18.13 2.63 0.30
N GLY A 75 18.95 1.65 -0.06
CA GLY A 75 19.26 0.54 0.82
C GLY A 75 19.53 -0.77 0.09
N THR A 76 19.84 -1.80 0.87
CA THR A 76 19.90 -3.17 0.41
C THR A 76 19.63 -4.12 1.57
N PHE A 77 19.02 -5.27 1.27
CA PHE A 77 18.95 -6.39 2.19
C PHE A 77 18.82 -7.71 1.43
N THR A 78 19.01 -8.80 2.16
CA THR A 78 18.83 -10.15 1.65
C THR A 78 17.84 -10.91 2.52
N ALA A 79 16.88 -11.59 1.89
CA ALA A 79 15.87 -12.38 2.57
C ALA A 79 15.75 -13.76 1.96
N ARG A 80 15.60 -14.79 2.80
CA ARG A 80 15.11 -16.09 2.37
C ARG A 80 13.59 -16.00 2.26
N ILE A 81 13.08 -16.16 1.05
CA ILE A 81 11.65 -16.12 0.77
C ILE A 81 11.08 -17.53 0.87
N HIS A 82 9.98 -17.65 1.62
CA HIS A 82 9.14 -18.84 1.64
C HIS A 82 7.82 -18.56 0.91
N ASP A 83 7.57 -19.35 -0.13
CA ASP A 83 6.40 -19.31 -0.98
C ASP A 83 6.08 -20.71 -1.56
N PRO A 84 5.38 -21.56 -0.80
CA PRO A 84 5.09 -22.93 -1.25
C PRO A 84 4.13 -22.98 -2.44
N ILE A 85 3.41 -21.88 -2.73
CA ILE A 85 2.43 -21.82 -3.83
C ILE A 85 3.11 -21.45 -5.16
N CYS A 86 4.13 -20.60 -5.12
CA CYS A 86 4.90 -20.20 -6.30
C CYS A 86 6.39 -20.55 -6.08
N PRO A 87 6.79 -21.82 -6.33
CA PRO A 87 8.13 -22.30 -5.96
C PRO A 87 9.29 -21.56 -6.61
N TRP A 88 9.08 -20.83 -7.71
CA TRP A 88 10.10 -19.98 -8.32
C TRP A 88 10.54 -18.82 -7.42
N ASN A 89 9.68 -18.39 -6.49
CA ASN A 89 9.99 -17.38 -5.48
C ASN A 89 10.86 -17.92 -4.35
N GLU A 90 10.91 -19.25 -4.13
CA GLU A 90 11.65 -19.87 -3.02
C GLU A 90 13.16 -19.58 -3.09
N GLY A 91 13.79 -19.49 -1.91
CA GLY A 91 15.23 -19.32 -1.77
C GLY A 91 15.64 -17.89 -1.41
N VAL A 92 16.93 -17.58 -1.54
CA VAL A 92 17.48 -16.31 -1.02
C VAL A 92 17.60 -15.27 -2.13
N TRP A 93 17.00 -14.11 -1.87
CA TRP A 93 16.98 -12.97 -2.76
C TRP A 93 17.66 -11.78 -2.12
N LYS A 94 18.39 -11.02 -2.93
CA LYS A 94 18.89 -9.70 -2.59
C LYS A 94 17.97 -8.66 -3.20
N PHE A 95 17.58 -7.70 -2.40
CA PHE A 95 16.90 -6.47 -2.78
C PHE A 95 17.92 -5.35 -2.65
N LYS A 96 18.11 -4.55 -3.70
CA LYS A 96 19.07 -3.45 -3.70
C LYS A 96 18.49 -2.27 -4.46
N SER A 97 18.63 -1.08 -3.92
CA SER A 97 18.38 0.16 -4.66
C SER A 97 19.59 0.49 -5.53
N GLU A 98 19.37 0.67 -6.83
CA GLU A 98 20.34 1.22 -7.80
C GLU A 98 19.64 2.36 -8.55
N ASP A 99 20.19 3.58 -8.44
CA ASP A 99 19.61 4.79 -9.03
C ASP A 99 18.13 5.03 -8.68
N GLY A 100 17.72 4.67 -7.46
CA GLY A 100 16.34 4.80 -6.97
C GLY A 100 15.39 3.72 -7.48
N LEU A 101 15.91 2.72 -8.19
CA LEU A 101 15.14 1.60 -8.73
C LEU A 101 15.56 0.30 -8.06
N LEU A 102 14.58 -0.60 -7.87
CA LEU A 102 14.83 -1.89 -7.26
C LEU A 102 15.54 -2.81 -8.25
N GLN A 103 16.60 -3.45 -7.77
CA GLN A 103 17.27 -4.58 -8.39
C GLN A 103 17.16 -5.79 -7.47
N VAL A 104 16.61 -6.88 -7.99
CA VAL A 104 16.45 -8.16 -7.33
C VAL A 104 17.31 -9.23 -8.00
N SER A 105 18.02 -10.01 -7.19
CA SER A 105 18.87 -11.08 -7.70
C SER A 105 18.96 -12.24 -6.70
N LYS A 106 19.20 -13.46 -7.18
CA LYS A 106 19.49 -14.59 -6.30
C LYS A 106 20.85 -14.41 -5.61
N VAL A 107 20.93 -14.79 -4.33
CA VAL A 107 22.16 -14.85 -3.55
C VAL A 107 22.16 -16.11 -2.68
N LYS A 108 23.22 -16.31 -1.86
CA LYS A 108 23.35 -17.51 -1.01
C LYS A 108 22.98 -17.29 0.45
N THR A 109 23.27 -16.12 1.00
CA THR A 109 23.16 -15.84 2.43
C THR A 109 22.02 -14.88 2.70
N PRO A 110 21.01 -15.26 3.52
CA PRO A 110 19.97 -14.35 3.97
C PRO A 110 20.42 -13.59 5.22
N GLU A 111 19.91 -12.37 5.38
CA GLU A 111 19.95 -11.63 6.65
C GLU A 111 18.67 -11.88 7.47
N CYS A 112 17.54 -12.14 6.82
CA CYS A 112 16.28 -12.53 7.48
C CYS A 112 15.48 -13.54 6.63
N ASN A 113 14.39 -14.05 7.18
CA ASN A 113 13.37 -14.83 6.50
C ASN A 113 12.13 -13.96 6.28
N LEU A 114 11.50 -14.09 5.12
CA LEU A 114 10.22 -13.47 4.79
C LEU A 114 9.32 -14.51 4.13
N THR A 115 8.03 -14.47 4.40
CA THR A 115 7.04 -15.12 3.55
C THR A 115 6.70 -14.21 2.37
N ILE A 116 6.09 -14.77 1.33
CA ILE A 116 5.57 -13.96 0.22
C ILE A 116 4.52 -12.92 0.65
N GLN A 117 3.77 -13.16 1.74
CA GLN A 117 2.88 -12.15 2.32
C GLN A 117 3.68 -10.97 2.88
N GLY A 118 4.79 -11.23 3.58
CA GLY A 118 5.72 -10.20 4.05
C GLY A 118 6.33 -9.40 2.89
N VAL A 119 6.77 -10.07 1.83
CA VAL A 119 7.30 -9.42 0.62
C VAL A 119 6.22 -8.57 -0.06
N SER A 120 5.00 -9.07 -0.16
CA SER A 120 3.88 -8.30 -0.74
C SER A 120 3.56 -7.08 0.13
N ALA A 121 3.56 -7.23 1.45
CA ALA A 121 3.25 -6.16 2.37
C ALA A 121 4.25 -4.99 2.29
N ILE A 122 5.56 -5.29 2.17
CA ILE A 122 6.59 -4.24 1.97
C ILE A 122 6.49 -3.61 0.59
N VAL A 123 6.30 -4.40 -0.48
CA VAL A 123 6.22 -3.88 -1.87
C VAL A 123 5.05 -2.92 -2.03
N TYR A 124 3.89 -3.23 -1.42
CA TYR A 124 2.74 -2.34 -1.42
C TYR A 124 2.79 -1.25 -0.32
N GLY A 125 3.79 -1.26 0.56
CA GLY A 125 3.94 -0.31 1.67
C GLY A 125 2.81 -0.37 2.70
N THR A 126 2.10 -1.51 2.83
CA THR A 126 0.86 -1.60 3.61
C THR A 126 1.05 -1.95 5.08
N HIS A 127 2.20 -2.52 5.45
CA HIS A 127 2.45 -2.97 6.82
C HIS A 127 3.87 -2.66 7.25
N ASP A 128 4.01 -2.33 8.53
CA ASP A 128 5.31 -2.12 9.15
C ASP A 128 6.02 -3.46 9.42
N PRO A 129 7.30 -3.62 9.03
CA PRO A 129 8.12 -4.81 9.29
C PRO A 129 8.22 -5.23 10.76
N GLU A 130 8.03 -4.32 11.72
CA GLU A 130 7.99 -4.62 13.16
C GLU A 130 6.94 -5.67 13.49
N THR A 131 5.84 -5.70 12.75
CA THR A 131 4.71 -6.61 13.03
C THR A 131 4.86 -7.98 12.38
N PHE A 132 5.92 -8.23 11.61
CA PHE A 132 6.02 -9.42 10.77
C PHE A 132 6.18 -10.70 11.57
N SER A 133 6.94 -10.64 12.67
CA SER A 133 7.13 -11.78 13.57
C SER A 133 5.81 -12.19 14.22
N LEU A 134 4.98 -11.22 14.60
CA LEU A 134 3.65 -11.44 15.18
C LEU A 134 2.68 -12.11 14.21
N ARG A 135 2.85 -11.87 12.90
CA ARG A 135 2.02 -12.42 11.82
C ARG A 135 2.57 -13.71 11.23
N GLY A 136 3.78 -14.12 11.60
CA GLY A 136 4.51 -15.21 10.93
C GLY A 136 4.89 -14.87 9.49
N TRP A 137 5.08 -13.59 9.17
CA TRP A 137 5.45 -13.12 7.82
C TRP A 137 6.95 -12.91 7.64
N GLY A 138 7.72 -13.02 8.73
CA GLY A 138 9.17 -12.91 8.70
C GLY A 138 9.76 -12.53 10.05
N ASP A 139 11.08 -12.44 10.10
CA ASP A 139 11.87 -12.20 11.31
C ASP A 139 12.97 -11.11 11.13
N PRO A 140 12.73 -9.98 10.44
CA PRO A 140 13.73 -8.93 10.35
C PRO A 140 14.04 -8.34 11.74
N ASP A 141 15.32 -8.22 12.08
CA ASP A 141 15.76 -7.50 13.28
C ASP A 141 15.52 -5.98 13.17
N LEU A 142 15.78 -5.23 14.24
CA LEU A 142 15.48 -3.78 14.28
C LEU A 142 16.25 -2.97 13.22
N GLU A 143 17.48 -3.36 12.90
CA GLU A 143 18.29 -2.70 11.89
C GLU A 143 17.72 -2.98 10.49
N MET A 144 17.36 -4.24 10.24
CA MET A 144 16.71 -4.68 9.01
C MET A 144 15.36 -4.02 8.81
N GLN A 145 14.52 -3.95 9.84
CA GLN A 145 13.24 -3.25 9.79
C GLN A 145 13.43 -1.79 9.38
N SER A 146 14.44 -1.12 9.94
CA SER A 146 14.77 0.27 9.58
C SER A 146 15.22 0.41 8.13
N ARG A 147 16.05 -0.52 7.62
CA ARG A 147 16.43 -0.57 6.20
C ARG A 147 15.23 -0.81 5.29
N ILE A 148 14.36 -1.75 5.64
CA ILE A 148 13.16 -2.07 4.87
C ILE A 148 12.23 -0.86 4.81
N ARG A 149 11.98 -0.16 5.93
CA ARG A 149 11.16 1.07 5.94
C ARG A 149 11.75 2.17 5.06
N LEU A 150 13.07 2.29 5.02
CA LEU A 150 13.75 3.27 4.16
C LEU A 150 13.61 2.93 2.67
N MET A 151 13.76 1.65 2.32
CA MET A 151 13.61 1.18 0.94
C MET A 151 12.16 1.17 0.46
N PHE A 152 11.22 0.79 1.33
CA PHE A 152 9.81 0.67 1.05
C PHE A 152 8.98 1.51 2.04
N PRO A 153 8.88 2.83 1.80
CA PRO A 153 8.10 3.71 2.67
C PRO A 153 6.63 3.30 2.73
N ALA A 154 5.99 3.55 3.89
CA ALA A 154 4.57 3.29 4.07
C ALA A 154 3.72 4.02 3.01
N GLN A 155 2.73 3.31 2.48
CA GLN A 155 1.79 3.79 1.48
C GLN A 155 0.36 3.50 1.94
N LEU A 156 -0.59 4.26 1.40
CA LEU A 156 -2.01 3.99 1.52
C LEU A 156 -2.58 3.61 0.14
N PRO A 157 -2.21 2.44 -0.40
CA PRO A 157 -2.71 2.02 -1.71
C PRO A 157 -4.22 1.85 -1.66
N PHE A 158 -4.88 2.28 -2.72
CA PHE A 158 -6.33 2.26 -2.85
C PHE A 158 -6.73 2.01 -4.30
N ILE A 159 -7.97 1.55 -4.49
CA ILE A 159 -8.54 1.28 -5.81
C ILE A 159 -9.99 1.74 -5.81
N TYR A 160 -10.44 2.36 -6.89
CA TYR A 160 -11.86 2.72 -7.07
C TYR A 160 -12.68 1.61 -7.70
N GLU A 161 -12.03 0.79 -8.53
CA GLU A 161 -12.70 -0.23 -9.33
C GLU A 161 -12.96 -1.51 -8.53
N GLN A 162 -14.07 -2.16 -8.85
CA GLN A 162 -14.46 -3.49 -8.39
C GLN A 162 -14.51 -4.41 -9.61
N PHE A 163 -13.97 -5.62 -9.48
CA PHE A 163 -13.88 -6.62 -10.55
C PHE A 163 -14.48 -7.94 -10.11
#